data_AF-A0AAD8H3F0-F1
#
_entry.id   AF-A0AAD8H3F0-F1
#
_cell.length_a   1.000
_cell.length_b   1.000
_cell.length_c   1.000
_cell.angle_alpha   90.00
_cell.angle_beta   90.00
_cell.angle_gamma   90.00
#
_symmetry.space_group_name_H-M   'P 1'
#
loop_
_entity.id
_entity.type
_entity.pdbx_description
1 polymer ?
#
loop_
_entity_poly.entity_id
_entity_poly.type
_entity_poly.pdbx_seq_one_letter_code
_entity_poly.pdbx_strand_id
1 'polypeptide(L)'
;MEKRSIREGNEDPSSDLDLAERWFGGGKKIHLLFEFARGYALFYAHNFHEVDVLKFESAEKYINPPSNLPSPLILEAFHPFSSINEALVEMNAISESTMTEQLKASSSRTCILETW
;
A
#
# COMPACT_ATOMS: atom_id res chain seq x y z
N MET A 1 13.40 -48.18 20.61
CA MET A 1 13.25 -47.74 19.21
C MET A 1 11.79 -47.41 18.99
N GLU A 2 11.43 -46.14 19.02
CA GLU A 2 10.05 -45.68 18.84
C GLU A 2 10.08 -44.53 17.83
N LYS A 3 9.54 -44.77 16.62
CA LYS A 3 9.52 -43.78 15.54
C LYS A 3 8.33 -42.85 15.77
N ARG A 4 8.58 -41.62 16.23
CA ARG A 4 7.57 -40.56 16.22
C ARG A 4 7.52 -39.95 14.81
N SER A 5 6.38 -40.17 14.15
CA SER A 5 5.99 -39.56 12.89
C SER A 5 5.81 -38.06 13.09
N ILE A 6 6.62 -37.25 12.41
CA ILE A 6 6.44 -35.80 12.35
C ILE A 6 5.42 -35.55 11.23
N ARG A 7 4.23 -35.08 11.62
CA ARG A 7 3.20 -34.60 10.70
C ARG A 7 3.68 -33.27 10.14
N GLU A 8 3.80 -33.18 8.82
CA GLU A 8 3.97 -31.91 8.12
C GLU A 8 2.70 -31.07 8.37
N GLY A 9 2.86 -29.95 9.07
CA GLY A 9 1.82 -28.95 9.22
C GLY A 9 1.71 -28.20 7.90
N ASN A 10 0.60 -28.40 7.18
CA ASN A 10 0.12 -27.43 6.22
C ASN A 10 -0.23 -26.16 7.03
N GLU A 11 0.66 -25.17 6.99
CA GLU A 11 0.33 -23.81 7.39
C GLU A 11 -0.66 -23.28 6.36
N ASP A 12 -1.93 -23.26 6.75
CA ASP A 12 -3.03 -22.78 5.94
C ASP A 12 -2.87 -21.26 5.78
N PRO A 13 -2.59 -20.72 4.57
CA PRO A 13 -2.37 -19.28 4.37
C PRO A 13 -3.62 -18.43 4.69
N SER A 14 -4.77 -19.09 4.92
CA SER A 14 -6.01 -18.50 5.40
C SER A 14 -5.90 -17.93 6.82
N SER A 15 -5.05 -18.51 7.70
CA SER A 15 -5.00 -18.08 9.11
C SER A 15 -4.32 -16.72 9.29
N ASP A 16 -3.34 -16.39 8.45
CA ASP A 16 -2.64 -15.10 8.51
C ASP A 16 -3.50 -13.96 7.96
N LEU A 17 -4.33 -14.27 6.95
CA LEU A 17 -5.34 -13.35 6.44
C LEU A 17 -6.43 -13.07 7.48
N ASP A 18 -6.90 -14.13 8.18
CA ASP A 18 -7.87 -14.00 9.27
C ASP A 18 -7.29 -13.23 10.47
N LEU A 19 -6.01 -13.39 10.78
CA LEU A 19 -5.34 -12.60 11.83
C LEU A 19 -5.21 -11.13 11.43
N ALA A 20 -4.87 -10.84 10.18
CA ALA A 20 -4.86 -9.46 9.68
C ALA A 20 -6.27 -8.84 9.77
N GLU A 21 -7.33 -9.54 9.37
CA GLU A 21 -8.70 -9.04 9.53
C GLU A 21 -9.10 -8.83 11.00
N ARG A 22 -8.60 -9.68 11.91
CA ARG A 22 -8.93 -9.61 13.35
C ARG A 22 -8.21 -8.50 14.11
N TRP A 23 -7.05 -8.03 13.62
CA TRP A 23 -6.32 -6.88 14.17
C TRP A 23 -6.63 -5.57 13.44
N PHE A 24 -6.99 -5.64 12.15
CA PHE A 24 -7.23 -4.47 11.30
C PHE A 24 -8.71 -4.24 10.95
N GLY A 25 -9.61 -5.01 11.57
CA GLY A 25 -11.06 -4.78 11.69
C GLY A 25 -11.75 -4.22 10.46
N GLY A 26 -12.15 -5.07 9.50
CA GLY A 26 -13.29 -4.93 8.55
C GLY A 26 -13.53 -3.61 7.78
N GLY A 27 -12.71 -2.59 7.96
CA GLY A 27 -12.82 -1.29 7.32
C GLY A 27 -12.17 -1.32 5.95
N LYS A 28 -12.66 -0.49 5.01
CA LYS A 28 -12.02 -0.31 3.71
C LYS A 28 -10.56 0.11 3.92
N LYS A 29 -9.63 -0.69 3.41
CA LYS A 29 -8.21 -0.31 3.37
C LYS A 29 -8.05 0.87 2.42
N ILE A 30 -7.42 1.94 2.91
CA ILE A 30 -7.10 3.11 2.11
C ILE A 30 -5.64 3.00 1.70
N HIS A 31 -5.41 3.10 0.39
CA HIS A 31 -4.06 3.13 -0.17
C HIS A 31 -3.81 4.49 -0.81
N LEU A 32 -2.58 4.98 -0.67
CA LEU A 32 -2.07 6.17 -1.33
C LEU A 32 -1.15 5.73 -2.46
N LEU A 33 -1.49 6.12 -3.69
CA LEU A 33 -0.56 6.05 -4.81
C LEU A 33 0.28 7.33 -4.81
N PHE A 34 1.60 7.17 -4.80
CA PHE A 34 2.56 8.26 -4.91
C PHE A 34 3.35 8.10 -6.20
N GLU A 35 3.22 9.08 -7.08
CA GLU A 35 3.86 9.13 -8.39
C GLU A 35 5.03 10.10 -8.34
N PHE A 36 6.24 9.67 -8.70
CA PHE A 36 7.42 10.52 -8.68
C PHE A 36 8.45 10.11 -9.73
N ALA A 37 9.48 10.94 -9.91
CA ALA A 37 10.45 10.81 -11.00
C ALA A 37 11.21 9.47 -11.07
N ARG A 38 11.14 8.63 -10.04
CA ARG A 38 11.79 7.31 -9.99
C ARG A 38 10.82 6.15 -10.15
N GLY A 39 9.51 6.38 -10.13
CA GLY A 39 8.52 5.31 -10.22
C GLY A 39 7.24 5.59 -9.44
N TYR A 40 6.51 4.51 -9.19
CA TYR A 40 5.28 4.50 -8.41
C TYR A 40 5.51 3.85 -7.05
N ALA A 41 5.04 4.47 -5.98
CA ALA A 41 5.01 3.89 -4.65
C ALA A 41 3.56 3.77 -4.17
N LEU A 42 3.23 2.62 -3.60
CA LEU A 42 1.92 2.35 -3.02
C LEU A 42 2.08 2.26 -1.51
N PHE A 43 1.37 3.13 -0.79
CA PHE A 43 1.35 3.16 0.66
C PHE A 43 0.00 2.70 1.20
N TYR A 44 -0.01 1.81 2.19
CA TYR A 44 -1.19 1.56 3.00
C TYR A 44 -1.27 2.61 4.12
N ALA A 45 -2.43 3.25 4.25
CA ALA A 45 -2.72 4.25 5.26
C ALA A 45 -3.34 3.57 6.50
N HIS A 46 -2.47 3.12 7.40
CA HIS A 46 -2.86 2.43 8.63
C HIS A 46 -3.60 3.38 9.58
N ASN A 47 -4.74 2.93 10.13
CA ASN A 47 -5.59 3.70 11.04
C ASN A 47 -6.12 5.04 10.49
N PHE A 48 -6.17 5.21 9.17
CA PHE A 48 -6.70 6.46 8.57
C PHE A 48 -8.16 6.75 8.97
N HIS A 49 -8.95 5.72 9.29
CA HIS A 49 -10.33 5.88 9.74
C HIS A 49 -10.47 6.69 11.05
N GLU A 50 -9.40 6.83 11.83
CA GLU A 50 -9.37 7.62 13.06
C GLU A 50 -9.11 9.12 12.80
N VAL A 51 -8.76 9.49 11.56
CA VAL A 51 -8.38 10.86 11.20
C VAL A 51 -9.63 11.68 10.88
N ASP A 52 -9.81 12.79 11.60
CA ASP A 52 -10.80 13.81 11.24
C ASP A 52 -10.30 14.62 10.03
N VAL A 53 -10.68 14.17 8.83
CA VAL A 53 -10.24 14.77 7.55
C VAL A 53 -10.72 16.21 7.34
N LEU A 54 -11.70 16.68 8.12
CA LEU A 54 -12.16 18.08 8.04
C LEU A 54 -11.28 19.03 8.85
N LYS A 55 -10.33 18.50 9.64
CA LYS A 55 -9.41 19.30 10.45
C LYS A 55 -7.97 19.13 9.97
N PHE A 56 -7.41 20.25 9.51
CA PHE A 56 -6.02 20.32 9.07
C PHE A 56 -5.03 19.75 10.11
N GLU A 57 -5.13 20.16 11.38
CA GLU A 57 -4.23 19.70 12.45
C GLU A 57 -4.26 18.19 12.67
N SER A 58 -5.44 17.57 12.49
CA SER A 58 -5.61 16.12 12.60
C SER A 58 -4.90 15.40 11.44
N ALA A 59 -5.10 15.89 10.21
CA ALA A 59 -4.42 15.35 9.04
C ALA A 59 -2.89 15.57 9.09
N GLU A 60 -2.44 16.75 9.51
CA GLU A 60 -1.02 17.10 9.67
C GLU A 60 -0.33 16.19 10.68
N LYS A 61 -0.93 15.97 11.86
CA LYS A 61 -0.40 15.06 12.87
C LYS A 61 -0.32 13.61 12.40
N TYR A 62 -1.27 13.19 11.55
CA TYR A 62 -1.27 11.85 10.98
C TYR A 62 -0.11 11.65 10.00
N ILE A 63 0.10 12.57 9.06
CA ILE A 63 1.20 12.45 8.08
C ILE A 63 2.58 12.71 8.71
N ASN A 64 2.63 13.53 9.77
CA ASN A 64 3.85 13.88 10.50
C ASN A 64 3.74 13.41 11.97
N PRO A 65 3.77 12.10 12.23
CA PRO A 65 3.73 11.64 13.61
C PRO A 65 4.97 12.11 14.37
N PRO A 66 4.87 12.29 15.70
CA PRO A 66 6.02 12.47 16.58
C PRO A 66 7.13 11.45 16.30
N SER A 67 8.40 11.85 16.43
CA SER A 67 9.56 11.00 16.07
C SER A 67 9.67 9.68 16.82
N ASN A 68 8.95 9.53 17.94
CA ASN A 68 8.86 8.31 18.73
C ASN A 68 7.70 7.38 18.32
N LEU A 69 6.88 7.76 17.34
CA LEU A 69 5.80 6.94 16.79
C LEU A 69 6.13 6.52 15.34
N PRO A 70 5.75 5.30 14.94
CA PRO A 70 5.94 4.86 13.56
C PRO A 70 5.05 5.67 12.61
N SER A 71 5.52 5.80 11.35
CA SER A 71 4.70 6.33 10.26
C SER A 71 3.43 5.49 10.09
N PRO A 72 2.23 6.10 10.01
CA PRO A 72 1.02 5.37 9.67
C PRO A 72 0.94 5.05 8.15
N LEU A 73 1.80 5.66 7.33
CA LEU A 73 1.96 5.32 5.93
C LEU A 73 3.01 4.21 5.79
N ILE A 74 2.54 3.01 5.43
CA ILE A 74 3.36 1.81 5.27
C ILE A 74 3.57 1.56 3.78
N LEU A 75 4.83 1.52 3.33
CA LEU A 75 5.13 1.19 1.93
C LEU A 75 4.81 -0.29 1.67
N GLU A 76 3.86 -0.57 0.78
CA GLU A 76 3.48 -1.92 0.38
C GLU A 76 4.14 -2.36 -0.92
N ALA A 77 4.26 -1.44 -1.89
CA ALA A 77 4.88 -1.73 -3.17
C ALA A 77 5.65 -0.53 -3.71
N PHE A 78 6.76 -0.81 -4.38
CA PHE A 78 7.52 0.19 -5.12
C PHE A 78 7.86 -0.37 -6.51
N HIS A 79 7.47 0.38 -7.54
CA HIS A 79 7.66 0.07 -8.94
C HIS A 79 8.59 1.12 -9.56
N PRO A 80 9.91 0.89 -9.55
CA PRO A 80 10.85 1.83 -10.14
C PRO A 80 10.72 1.86 -11.66
N PHE A 81 10.99 3.01 -12.26
CA PHE A 81 11.19 3.10 -13.70
C PHE A 81 12.50 2.42 -14.10
N SER A 82 12.45 1.63 -15.17
CA SER A 82 13.55 0.87 -15.74
C SER A 82 14.60 1.76 -16.42
N SER A 83 14.20 2.96 -16.86
CA SER A 83 15.08 3.90 -17.56
C SER A 83 14.56 5.34 -17.48
N ILE A 84 15.43 6.30 -17.84
CA ILE A 84 15.06 7.72 -17.96
C ILE A 84 14.00 7.91 -19.05
N ASN A 85 14.08 7.16 -20.16
CA ASN A 85 13.11 7.25 -21.24
C ASN A 85 11.73 6.76 -20.78
N GLU A 86 11.68 5.67 -20.02
CA GLU A 86 10.43 5.19 -19.41
C GLU A 86 9.87 6.25 -18.43
N ALA A 87 10.72 6.81 -17.57
CA ALA A 87 10.30 7.87 -16.65
C ALA A 87 9.67 9.07 -17.38
N LEU A 88 10.24 9.50 -18.52
CA LEU A 88 9.69 10.59 -19.32
C LEU A 88 8.31 10.23 -19.91
N VAL A 89 8.15 9.00 -20.40
CA VAL A 89 6.85 8.52 -20.93
C VAL A 89 5.81 8.51 -19.83
N GLU A 90 6.13 7.93 -18.67
CA GLU A 90 5.22 7.80 -17.54
C GLU A 90 4.86 9.18 -16.95
N MET A 91 5.82 10.10 -16.81
CA MET A 91 5.56 11.46 -16.33
C MET A 91 4.71 12.30 -17.28
N ASN A 92 4.88 12.14 -18.59
CA ASN A 92 3.99 12.77 -19.57
C ASN A 92 2.58 12.20 -19.46
N ALA A 93 2.45 10.87 -19.35
CA ALA A 93 1.15 10.23 -19.19
C ALA A 93 0.41 10.71 -17.93
N ILE A 94 1.12 10.82 -16.80
CA ILE A 94 0.60 11.43 -15.55
C ILE A 94 0.11 12.86 -15.80
N SER A 95 0.91 13.68 -16.48
CA SER A 95 0.57 15.07 -16.79
C SER A 95 -0.68 15.20 -17.68
N GLU A 96 -0.93 14.20 -18.51
CA GLU A 96 -2.10 14.11 -19.39
C GLU A 96 -3.28 13.34 -18.76
N SER A 97 -3.18 12.94 -17.49
CA SER A 97 -4.19 12.12 -16.80
C SER A 97 -4.53 10.82 -17.55
N THR A 98 -3.53 10.22 -18.19
CA THR A 98 -3.66 8.96 -18.93
C THR A 98 -3.01 7.81 -18.16
N MET A 99 -3.75 6.71 -18.01
CA MET A 99 -3.28 5.54 -17.27
C MET A 99 -2.44 4.63 -18.17
N THR A 100 -1.15 4.51 -17.85
CA THR A 100 -0.21 3.65 -18.58
C THR A 100 -0.43 2.18 -18.24
N GLU A 101 0.02 1.28 -19.12
CA GLU A 101 -0.01 -0.16 -18.85
C GLU A 101 0.86 -0.55 -17.65
N GLN A 102 1.94 0.20 -17.39
CA GLN A 102 2.80 0.01 -16.22
C GLN A 102 2.07 0.34 -14.92
N LEU A 103 1.29 1.43 -14.90
CA LEU A 103 0.46 1.78 -13.74
C LEU A 103 -0.73 0.83 -13.56
N LYS A 104 -1.32 0.32 -14.65
CA LYS A 104 -2.35 -0.74 -14.55
C LYS A 104 -1.78 -2.05 -14.01
N ALA A 105 -0.59 -2.43 -14.46
CA ALA A 105 0.09 -3.63 -13.99
C ALA A 105 0.47 -3.55 -12.50
N SER A 106 0.87 -2.37 -12.01
CA SER A 106 1.10 -2.15 -10.57
C SER A 106 -0.21 -2.14 -9.77
N SER A 107 -1.29 -1.60 -10.34
CA SER A 107 -2.62 -1.52 -9.70
C SER A 107 -3.39 -2.84 -9.68
N SER A 108 -3.06 -3.81 -10.55
CA SER A 108 -3.79 -5.08 -10.68
C SER A 108 -3.71 -5.99 -9.44
N ARG A 109 -2.85 -5.68 -8.46
CA ARG A 109 -2.72 -6.41 -7.19
C ARG A 109 -3.35 -5.70 -5.99
N THR A 110 -3.72 -4.42 -6.12
CA THR A 110 -4.29 -3.62 -5.05
C THR A 110 -5.39 -2.76 -5.64
N CYS A 111 -6.64 -2.93 -5.20
CA CYS A 111 -7.74 -2.04 -5.59
C CYS A 111 -7.44 -0.60 -5.16
N ILE A 112 -6.83 0.18 -6.06
CA ILE A 112 -6.73 1.63 -5.95
C ILE A 112 -8.11 2.14 -6.39
N LEU A 113 -8.88 2.64 -5.43
CA LEU A 113 -10.10 3.37 -5.75
C LEU A 113 -9.69 4.64 -6.49
N GLU A 114 -10.06 4.72 -7.76
CA GLU A 114 -9.96 5.94 -8.55
C GLU A 114 -10.66 7.07 -7.80
N THR A 115 -9.90 8.09 -7.41
CA THR A 115 -10.46 9.41 -7.07
C THR A 115 -10.06 10.36 -8.19
N TRP A 116 -11.02 10.63 -9.06
CA TRP A 116 -11.01 11.77 -9.99
C TRP A 116 -11.42 13.03 -9.24
#